data_AF-A0A8J6QBP5-F1
#
_entry.id   AF-A0A8J6QBP5-F1
#
_cell.length_a   1.000
_cell.length_b   1.000
_cell.length_c   1.000
_cell.angle_alpha   90.00
_cell.angle_beta   90.00
_cell.angle_gamma   90.00
#
_symmetry.space_group_name_H-M   'P 1'
#
loop_
_entity.id
_entity.type
_entity.pdbx_description
1 polymer ?
#
loop_
_entity_poly.entity_id
_entity_poly.type
_entity_poly.pdbx_seq_one_letter_code
_entity_poly.pdbx_strand_id
1 'polypeptide(L)' 'MLNDKQSLLLCGVLIGIYFVSGVLDILDNYAIKTILALIFFAVVGNLVYVNSKTHKQKDSHDNS' A
#
# COMPACT_ATOMS: atom_id res chain seq x y z
N MET A 1 12.82 7.90 15.58
CA MET A 1 12.98 6.44 15.42
C MET A 1 11.75 5.91 14.72
N LEU A 2 11.88 5.49 13.45
CA LEU A 2 10.81 4.70 12.82
C LEU A 2 10.67 3.45 13.67
N ASN A 3 9.50 3.26 14.28
CA ASN A 3 9.18 2.09 15.08
C ASN A 3 9.47 0.84 14.21
N ASP A 4 10.16 -0.17 14.73
CA ASP A 4 10.71 -1.30 13.94
C ASP A 4 9.66 -1.96 13.03
N LYS A 5 8.40 -1.89 13.46
CA LYS A 5 7.19 -2.36 12.76
C LYS A 5 6.89 -1.57 11.47
N GLN A 6 7.07 -0.25 11.49
CA GLN A 6 6.92 0.61 10.31
C GLN A 6 8.03 0.34 9.30
N SER A 7 9.27 0.12 9.76
CA SER A 7 10.40 -0.22 8.89
C SER A 7 10.16 -1.55 8.17
N LEU A 8 9.68 -2.57 8.88
CA LEU A 8 9.34 -3.87 8.30
C LEU A 8 8.21 -3.77 7.26
N LEU A 9 7.17 -2.98 7.57
CA LEU A 9 6.06 -2.73 6.65
C LEU A 9 6.53 -1.97 5.40
N LEU A 10 7.43 -0.99 5.56
CA LEU A 10 8.00 -0.23 4.45
C LEU A 10 8.83 -1.14 3.54
N CYS A 11 9.68 -2.01 4.12
CA CYS A 11 10.46 -2.99 3.36
C CYS A 11 9.56 -3.95 2.56
N GLY A 12 8.49 -4.47 3.18
CA GLY A 12 7.54 -5.34 2.50
C GLY A 12 6.81 -4.64 1.35
N VAL A 13 6.39 -3.38 1.56
CA VAL A 13 5.75 -2.56 0.51
C VAL A 13 6.73 -2.29 -0.64
N LEU A 14 7.99 -1.96 -0.35
CA LEU A 14 9.00 -1.70 -1.38
C LEU A 14 9.30 -2.95 -2.22
N ILE A 15 9.44 -4.12 -1.58
CA ILE A 15 9.66 -5.38 -2.31
C ILE A 15 8.44 -5.74 -3.17
N GLY A 16 7.23 -5.50 -2.66
CA GLY A 16 5.99 -5.77 -3.37
C GLY A 16 5.83 -4.86 -4.59
N ILE A 17 6.09 -3.55 -4.43
CA ILE A 17 6.03 -2.60 -5.54
C ILE A 17 7.09 -2.93 -6.60
N TYR A 18 8.32 -3.29 -6.19
CA TYR A 18 9.37 -3.69 -7.12
C TYR A 18 8.99 -4.93 -7.93
N PHE A 19 8.45 -5.95 -7.25
CA PHE A 19 7.98 -7.16 -7.91
C PHE A 19 6.83 -6.89 -8.89
N VAL A 20 5.82 -6.14 -8.45
CA VAL A 20 4.69 -5.76 -9.31
C VAL A 20 5.16 -4.93 -10.49
N SER A 21 6.11 -4.00 -10.28
CA SER A 21 6.68 -3.18 -11.37
C SER A 21 7.44 -4.02 -12.39
N GLY A 22 8.18 -5.05 -11.96
CA GLY A 22 8.86 -5.98 -12.87
C GLY A 22 7.90 -6.84 -13.68
N VAL A 23 6.83 -7.36 -13.06
CA VAL A 23 5.75 -8.09 -13.77
C VAL A 23 4.99 -7.16 -14.71
N LEU A 24 4.76 -5.92 -14.29
CA LEU A 24 4.12 -4.90 -15.11
C LEU A 24 4.99 -4.62 -16.33
N ASP A 25 6.32 -4.55 -16.17
CA ASP A 25 7.25 -4.31 -17.27
C ASP A 25 7.32 -5.43 -18.30
N ILE A 26 7.19 -6.68 -17.85
CA ILE A 26 7.13 -7.87 -18.72
C ILE A 26 5.89 -7.88 -19.64
N LEU A 27 4.89 -7.08 -19.31
CA LEU A 27 3.66 -6.98 -20.06
C LEU A 27 3.81 -5.93 -21.18
N ASP A 28 4.16 -6.41 -22.37
CA ASP A 28 4.40 -5.60 -23.56
C ASP A 28 3.15 -4.81 -24.03
N ASN A 29 1.96 -5.23 -23.59
CA ASN A 29 0.72 -4.56 -23.97
C ASN A 29 0.39 -3.37 -23.06
N TYR A 30 0.53 -2.16 -23.62
CA TYR A 30 0.25 -0.88 -22.94
C TYR A 30 -1.14 -0.82 -22.27
N ALA A 31 -2.16 -1.35 -22.94
CA ALA A 31 -3.52 -1.37 -22.41
C ALA A 31 -3.63 -2.14 -21.08
N ILE A 32 -3.00 -3.32 -21.00
CA ILE A 32 -3.06 -4.15 -19.78
C ILE A 32 -2.18 -3.54 -18.69
N LYS A 33 -1.02 -2.99 -19.06
CA LYS A 33 -0.12 -2.23 -18.17
C LYS A 33 -0.89 -1.11 -17.45
N THR A 34 -1.72 -0.37 -18.18
CA THR A 34 -2.50 0.75 -17.66
C THR A 34 -3.62 0.31 -16.73
N ILE A 35 -4.38 -0.72 -17.12
CA ILE A 35 -5.48 -1.26 -16.30
C ILE A 35 -4.95 -1.83 -14.98
N LEU A 36 -3.86 -2.59 -15.05
CA LEU A 36 -3.24 -3.21 -13.87
C LEU A 36 -2.67 -2.15 -12.92
N ALA A 37 -2.03 -1.10 -13.44
CA ALA A 37 -1.57 0.04 -12.64
C ALA A 37 -2.72 0.76 -11.92
N LEU A 38 -3.86 0.95 -12.60
CA LEU A 38 -5.03 1.62 -12.03
C LEU A 38 -5.63 0.81 -10.87
N ILE A 39 -5.75 -0.51 -11.04
CA ILE A 39 -6.20 -1.42 -9.96
C ILE A 39 -5.20 -1.41 -8.81
N PHE A 40 -3.90 -1.46 -9.09
CA PHE A 40 -2.87 -1.43 -8.05
C PHE A 40 -2.95 -0.15 -7.23
N PHE A 41 -3.09 1.01 -7.87
CA PHE A 41 -3.25 2.29 -7.20
C PHE A 41 -4.53 2.35 -6.35
N ALA A 42 -5.63 1.77 -6.84
CA ALA A 42 -6.87 1.67 -6.09
C ALA A 42 -6.73 0.79 -4.83
N VAL A 43 -6.04 -0.35 -4.93
CA VAL A 43 -5.78 -1.26 -3.80
C VAL A 43 -4.86 -0.60 -2.77
N VAL A 44 -3.75 0.00 -3.21
CA VAL A 44 -2.83 0.73 -2.31
C VAL A 44 -3.54 1.89 -1.65
N GLY A 45 -4.32 2.69 -2.39
CA GLY A 45 -5.12 3.78 -1.86
C GLY A 45 -6.15 3.30 -0.84
N ASN A 46 -6.85 2.20 -1.11
CA ASN A 46 -7.81 1.60 -0.19
C ASN A 46 -7.14 1.04 1.08
N LEU A 47 -5.98 0.39 0.93
CA LEU A 47 -5.18 -0.12 2.04
C LEU A 47 -4.73 1.02 2.95
N VAL A 48 -4.20 2.11 2.38
CA VAL A 48 -3.79 3.31 3.12
C VAL A 48 -4.99 3.97 3.79
N TYR A 49 -6.14 4.07 3.12
CA TYR A 49 -7.36 4.63 3.68
C TYR A 49 -7.86 3.84 4.91
N VAL A 50 -7.92 2.51 4.79
CA VAL A 50 -8.29 1.60 5.89
C VAL A 50 -7.29 1.69 7.04
N ASN A 51 -5.99 1.65 6.74
CA ASN A 51 -4.94 1.68 7.76
C ASN A 51 -4.88 3.07 8.44
N SER A 52 -5.24 4.15 7.75
CA SER A 52 -5.32 5.48 8.34
C SER A 52 -6.55 5.66 9.23
N LYS A 53 -7.67 4.95 8.98
CA LYS A 53 -8.82 4.93 9.89
C LYS A 53 -8.55 4.17 11.18
N THR A 54 -7.73 3.11 11.15
CA THR A 54 -7.41 2.32 12.34
C THR A 54 -6.65 3.13 13.41
N HIS A 55 -5.93 4.18 13.00
CA HIS A 55 -5.21 5.08 13.92
C HIS A 55 -6.10 6.17 14.54
N LYS A 56 -7.32 6.40 14.03
CA LYS A 56 -8.27 7.36 14.62
C LYS A 56 -9.16 6.78 15.72
N GLN A 57 -9.14 5.47 15.94
CA GLN A 57 -10.00 4.83 16.95
C GLN A 57 -9.33 4.63 18.32
N LYS A 58 -8.03 4.94 18.46
CA LYS A 58 -7.30 4.82 19.75
C LYS A 58 -7.12 6.14 20.51
N ASP A 59 -7.78 7.22 20.10
CA ASP A 59 -7.69 8.53 20.77
C ASP A 59 -9.06 9.02 21.29
N SER A 60 -10.05 8.14 21.49
CA SER A 60 -11.39 8.55 21.99
C SER A 60 -12.06 7.49 22.88
N HIS A 61 -11.30 6.79 23.71
CA HIS A 61 -11.88 5.97 24.79
C HIS A 61 -11.01 6.07 26.06
N ASP A 62 -10.76 7.29 26.52
CA ASP A 62 -10.23 7.58 27.87
C ASP A 62 -10.75 8.92 28.39
N ASN A 63 -12.07 9.16 28.28
CA ASN A 63 -12.74 10.12 29.17
C ASN A 63 -14.25 9.89 29.17
N SER A 64 -14.72 9.02 30.07
CA SER A 64 -15.82 9.34 31.00
C SER A 64 -16.06 8.18 31.96
#